data_AF-A0A949YBD5-F1
#
_entry.id   AF-A0A949YBD5-F1
#
_cell.length_a   1.000
_cell.length_b   1.000
_cell.length_c   1.000
_cell.angle_alpha   90.00
_cell.angle_beta   90.00
_cell.angle_gamma   90.00
#
_symmetry.space_group_name_H-M   'P 1'
#
loop_
_entity.id
_entity.type
_entity.pdbx_description
1 polymer ?
#
loop_
_entity_poly.entity_id
_entity_poly.type
_entity_poly.pdbx_seq_one_letter_code
_entity_poly.pdbx_strand_id
1 'polypeptide(L)'
;MYLIFPRAMTIPEVASRREDHHFEDWLTATLIENTNRALPDTNESCVPGITDLWMLEIAERNGKMWTGKFRVEFETAAQERLINHRQREMETGMFFFSLDTDTGEILFA
;
A
#
# COMPACT_ATOMS: atom_id res chain seq x y z
N MET A 1 14.16 -5.59 0.30
CA MET A 1 13.67 -4.37 0.98
C MET A 1 12.16 -4.50 1.00
N TYR A 2 11.53 -4.35 2.15
CA TYR A 2 10.09 -4.57 2.29
C TYR A 2 9.38 -3.23 2.53
N LEU A 3 8.19 -3.08 1.95
CA LEU A 3 7.30 -1.96 2.19
C LEU A 3 6.46 -2.26 3.45
N ILE A 4 6.55 -1.36 4.43
CA ILE A 4 5.80 -1.42 5.68
C ILE A 4 4.78 -0.29 5.69
N PHE A 5 3.50 -0.61 5.50
CA PHE A 5 2.44 0.39 5.55
C PHE A 5 2.01 0.63 7.00
N PRO A 6 2.05 1.89 7.48
CA PRO A 6 1.47 2.24 8.77
C PRO A 6 -0.06 2.09 8.72
N ARG A 7 -0.73 2.12 9.87
CA ARG A 7 -2.20 2.14 9.94
C ARG A 7 -2.81 3.36 9.24
N ALA A 8 -2.09 4.48 9.28
CA ALA A 8 -2.48 5.74 8.65
C ALA A 8 -1.24 6.47 8.13
N MET A 9 -1.38 7.20 7.02
CA MET A 9 -0.35 8.06 6.44
C MET A 9 -0.98 9.36 5.96
N THR A 10 -0.30 10.50 6.11
CA THR A 10 -0.79 11.79 5.61
C THR A 10 0.07 12.27 4.44
N ILE A 11 -0.57 12.54 3.31
CA ILE A 11 0.05 13.10 2.09
C ILE A 11 -0.70 14.38 1.71
N PRO A 12 -0.33 15.55 2.27
CA PRO A 12 -1.07 16.79 2.08
C PRO A 12 -1.13 17.26 0.61
N GLU A 13 -0.18 16.83 -0.22
CA GLU A 13 -0.14 17.11 -1.66
C GLU A 13 -1.31 16.49 -2.44
N VAL A 14 -2.08 15.58 -1.83
CA VAL A 14 -3.30 15.03 -2.45
C VAL A 14 -4.30 16.15 -2.77
N ALA A 15 -4.48 17.12 -1.88
CA ALA A 15 -5.49 18.16 -2.05
C ALA A 15 -5.25 19.01 -3.31
N SER A 16 -3.98 19.24 -3.68
CA SER A 16 -3.59 19.99 -4.87
C SER A 16 -3.48 19.15 -6.13
N ARG A 17 -3.31 17.83 -6.00
CA ARG A 17 -3.07 16.90 -7.13
C ARG A 17 -4.25 16.02 -7.51
N ARG A 18 -5.34 16.03 -6.73
CA ARG A 18 -6.51 15.16 -6.97
C ARG A 18 -7.15 15.30 -8.37
N GLU A 19 -6.94 16.43 -9.05
CA GLU A 19 -7.45 16.69 -10.41
C GLU A 19 -6.43 16.33 -11.51
N ASP A 20 -5.22 15.89 -11.15
CA ASP A 20 -4.19 15.51 -12.12
C ASP A 20 -4.54 14.20 -12.82
N HIS A 21 -4.32 14.15 -14.13
CA HIS A 21 -4.50 12.93 -14.93
C HIS A 21 -3.56 11.79 -14.52
N HIS A 22 -2.46 12.12 -13.85
CA HIS A 22 -1.46 11.17 -13.33
C HIS A 22 -1.52 11.04 -11.80
N PHE A 23 -2.64 11.44 -11.18
CA PHE A 23 -2.81 11.37 -9.73
C PHE A 23 -2.52 9.97 -9.20
N GLU A 24 -2.99 8.97 -9.93
CA GLU A 24 -2.88 7.56 -9.57
C GLU A 24 -1.41 7.07 -9.58
N ASP A 25 -0.70 7.31 -10.68
CA ASP A 25 0.73 7.00 -10.78
C ASP A 25 1.55 7.73 -9.70
N TRP A 26 1.25 9.02 -9.49
CA TRP A 26 1.90 9.85 -8.48
C TRP A 26 1.63 9.35 -7.06
N LEU A 27 0.38 9.00 -6.73
CA LEU A 27 0.01 8.48 -5.41
C LEU A 27 0.76 7.17 -5.12
N THR A 28 0.86 6.30 -6.12
CA THR A 28 1.62 5.03 -6.03
C THR A 28 3.09 5.29 -5.70
N ALA A 29 3.74 6.16 -6.47
CA ALA A 29 5.15 6.50 -6.27
C ALA A 29 5.37 7.12 -4.89
N THR A 30 4.50 8.07 -4.50
CA THR A 30 4.59 8.77 -3.20
C THR A 30 4.42 7.81 -2.03
N LEU A 31 3.53 6.82 -2.14
CA LEU A 31 3.34 5.79 -1.13
C LEU A 31 4.57 4.90 -0.97
N ILE A 32 5.18 4.47 -2.07
CA ILE A 32 6.42 3.69 -2.06
C ILE A 32 7.53 4.50 -1.41
N GLU A 33 7.70 5.78 -1.79
CA GLU A 33 8.73 6.66 -1.24
C GLU A 33 8.54 6.93 0.25
N ASN A 34 7.33 7.24 0.70
CA ASN A 34 7.04 7.52 2.11
C ASN A 34 7.20 6.27 2.98
N THR A 35 6.79 5.12 2.45
CA THR A 35 6.96 3.84 3.14
C THR A 35 8.45 3.47 3.30
N ASN A 36 9.26 3.75 2.28
CA ASN A 36 10.72 3.55 2.35
C ASN A 36 11.42 4.53 3.31
N ARG A 37 10.87 5.73 3.51
CA ARG A 37 11.41 6.73 4.45
C ARG A 37 11.06 6.45 5.92
N ALA A 38 9.99 5.72 6.20
CA ALA A 38 9.50 5.43 7.55
C ALA A 38 10.32 4.37 8.31
N LEU A 39 11.32 3.76 7.69
CA LEU A 39 12.27 2.86 8.37
C LEU A 39 13.37 3.67 9.05
N PRO A 40 13.18 3.99 10.35
CA PRO A 40 13.98 3.31 11.36
C PRO A 40 13.19 2.94 12.63
N ASP A 41 13.43 1.72 13.15
CA ASP A 41 13.24 1.33 14.55
C ASP A 41 11.85 0.98 15.12
N THR A 42 10.82 0.69 14.33
CA THR A 42 9.51 0.29 14.90
C THR A 42 9.29 -1.22 14.95
N ASN A 43 9.51 -1.79 16.14
CA ASN A 43 9.15 -3.15 16.59
C ASN A 43 7.62 -3.36 16.72
N GLU A 44 6.82 -2.84 15.80
CA GLU A 44 5.37 -3.07 15.79
C GLU A 44 5.04 -4.11 14.72
N SER A 45 4.28 -5.15 15.11
CA SER A 45 3.89 -6.29 14.27
C SER A 45 3.38 -5.84 12.91
N CYS A 46 4.28 -5.85 11.93
CA CYS A 46 3.97 -5.54 10.55
C CYS A 46 3.49 -6.80 9.86
N VAL A 47 2.44 -6.62 9.06
CA VAL A 47 1.99 -7.54 8.00
C VAL A 47 3.23 -8.07 7.25
N PRO A 48 3.27 -9.36 6.81
CA PRO A 48 4.40 -9.91 6.07
C PRO A 48 4.90 -8.92 5.03
N GLY A 49 6.22 -8.72 4.96
CA GLY A 49 6.83 -7.62 4.24
C GLY A 49 6.39 -7.61 2.77
N ILE A 50 5.72 -6.53 2.34
CA ILE A 50 5.31 -6.36 0.96
C ILE A 50 6.57 -6.13 0.13
N THR A 51 6.86 -7.01 -0.81
CA THR A 51 8.03 -6.89 -1.70
C THR A 51 7.76 -5.99 -2.89
N ASP A 52 6.50 -5.88 -3.30
CA ASP A 52 6.12 -5.11 -4.47
C ASP A 52 4.70 -4.54 -4.34
N LEU A 53 4.52 -3.28 -4.77
CA LEU A 53 3.26 -2.53 -4.70
C LEU A 53 2.88 -2.06 -6.10
N TRP A 54 1.76 -2.56 -6.59
CA TRP A 54 1.14 -2.12 -7.83
C TRP A 54 -0.17 -1.46 -7.48
N MET A 55 -0.31 -0.16 -7.70
CA MET A 55 -1.62 0.43 -7.54
C MET A 55 -2.52 -0.02 -8.67
N LEU A 56 -3.70 -0.53 -8.28
CA LEU A 56 -4.60 -1.14 -9.23
C LEU A 56 -5.65 -0.13 -9.71
N GLU A 57 -6.28 0.59 -8.78
CA GLU A 57 -7.36 1.53 -9.12
C GLU A 57 -7.86 2.31 -7.89
N ILE A 58 -8.31 3.55 -8.09
CA ILE A 58 -9.26 4.21 -7.19
C ILE A 58 -10.66 3.73 -7.58
N ALA A 59 -11.20 2.79 -6.80
CA ALA A 59 -12.46 2.11 -7.08
C ALA A 59 -13.67 3.05 -6.95
N GLU A 60 -13.65 3.97 -5.98
CA GLU A 60 -14.75 4.92 -5.76
C GLU A 60 -14.22 6.31 -5.41
N ARG A 61 -14.73 7.33 -6.11
CA ARG A 61 -14.45 8.76 -5.87
C ARG A 61 -15.69 9.44 -5.30
N ASN A 62 -16.04 9.15 -4.06
CA ASN A 62 -17.26 9.68 -3.45
C ASN A 62 -16.99 10.99 -2.70
N GLY A 63 -17.11 12.11 -3.41
CA GLY A 63 -16.88 13.44 -2.84
C GLY A 63 -15.47 13.56 -2.31
N LYS A 64 -15.34 13.74 -0.98
CA LYS A 64 -14.05 13.93 -0.30
C LYS A 64 -13.34 12.62 0.05
N MET A 65 -14.07 11.51 0.15
CA MET A 65 -13.54 10.21 0.56
C MET A 65 -13.45 9.29 -0.65
N TRP A 66 -12.22 8.95 -1.00
CA TRP A 66 -11.92 8.05 -2.10
C TRP A 66 -11.50 6.71 -1.54
N THR A 67 -11.91 5.62 -2.17
CA THR A 67 -11.45 4.28 -1.77
C THR A 67 -10.77 3.62 -2.95
N GLY A 68 -9.75 2.83 -2.65
CA GLY A 68 -9.00 2.13 -3.67
C GLY A 68 -8.36 0.87 -3.12
N LYS A 69 -7.68 0.17 -4.03
CA LYS A 69 -6.97 -1.06 -3.70
C LYS A 69 -5.63 -1.09 -4.39
N PHE A 70 -4.63 -1.52 -3.63
CA PHE A 70 -3.34 -1.92 -4.15
C PHE A 70 -3.32 -3.42 -4.32
N ARG A 71 -2.65 -3.88 -5.37
CA ARG A 71 -2.17 -5.25 -5.43
C ARG A 71 -0.79 -5.27 -4.81
N VAL A 72 -0.61 -6.15 -3.85
CA VAL A 72 0.65 -6.32 -3.12
C VAL A 72 1.16 -7.73 -3.32
N GLU A 73 2.47 -7.86 -3.47
CA GLU A 73 3.14 -9.14 -3.38
C GLU A 73 3.80 -9.25 -2.01
N PHE A 74 3.58 -10.37 -1.32
CA PHE A 74 4.19 -10.66 -0.03
C PHE A 74 5.33 -11.67 -0.20
N GLU A 75 6.46 -11.45 0.48
CA GLU A 75 7.44 -12.51 0.66
C GLU A 75 7.09 -13.33 1.90
N THR A 76 6.67 -14.57 1.68
CA THR A 76 6.46 -15.54 2.76
C THR A 76 7.81 -16.01 3.31
N ALA A 77 8.37 -15.26 4.25
CA ALA A 77 9.46 -15.75 5.07
C ALA A 77 8.90 -16.68 6.16
N ALA A 78 9.11 -17.98 5.94
CA ALA A 78 8.94 -19.10 6.88
C ALA A 78 7.53 -19.69 7.07
N GLN A 79 7.18 -20.62 6.17
CA GLN A 79 6.67 -21.92 6.63
C GLN A 79 7.51 -23.05 6.01
N GLU A 80 8.77 -23.14 6.45
CA GLU A 80 9.50 -24.41 6.37
C GLU A 80 8.81 -25.41 7.30
N ARG A 81 7.90 -26.21 6.75
CA ARG A 81 7.78 -27.66 7.01
C ARG A 81 6.56 -28.20 6.27
N LEU A 82 6.83 -29.17 5.40
CA LEU A 82 5.86 -30.11 4.80
C LEU A 82 4.92 -29.40 3.80
N ILE A 83 5.18 -29.41 2.49
CA ILE A 83 4.89 -30.56 1.62
C ILE A 83 5.40 -30.22 0.21
N ASN A 84 6.09 -31.19 -0.41
CA ASN A 84 6.24 -31.45 -1.85
C ASN A 84 6.20 -30.30 -2.86
N HIS A 85 7.32 -30.16 -3.60
CA HIS A 85 7.40 -29.92 -5.04
C HIS A 85 6.05 -29.75 -5.78
N ARG A 86 5.47 -28.54 -5.77
CA ARG A 86 4.57 -27.96 -6.78
C ARG A 86 4.08 -26.62 -6.24
N GLN A 87 4.13 -25.56 -7.06
CA GLN A 87 3.56 -24.23 -6.76
C GLN A 87 4.21 -23.47 -5.58
N ARG A 88 5.32 -22.76 -5.86
CA ARG A 88 5.57 -21.46 -5.20
C ARG A 88 4.49 -20.51 -5.73
N GLU A 89 3.29 -20.56 -5.16
CA GLU A 89 2.30 -19.51 -5.38
C GLU A 89 2.77 -18.31 -4.58
N MET A 90 3.33 -17.32 -5.28
CA MET A 90 3.49 -15.98 -4.73
C MET A 90 2.10 -15.54 -4.26
N GLU A 91 1.92 -15.35 -2.94
CA GLU A 91 0.67 -14.89 -2.38
C GLU A 91 0.49 -13.42 -2.73
N THR A 92 -0.11 -13.14 -3.89
CA THR A 92 -0.53 -11.77 -4.22
C THR A 92 -1.78 -11.44 -3.41
N GLY A 93 -1.72 -10.41 -2.59
CA GLY A 93 -2.85 -9.88 -1.82
C GLY A 93 -3.46 -8.64 -2.44
N MET A 94 -4.62 -8.26 -1.91
CA MET A 94 -5.20 -6.94 -2.11
C MET A 94 -5.13 -6.16 -0.81
N PHE A 95 -4.66 -4.92 -0.87
CA PHE A 95 -4.57 -4.01 0.25
C PHE A 95 -5.53 -2.85 0.01
N PHE A 96 -6.48 -2.64 0.90
CA PHE A 96 -7.51 -1.62 0.71
C PHE A 96 -7.09 -0.33 1.39
N PHE A 97 -7.46 0.79 0.80
CA PHE A 97 -7.24 2.09 1.42
C PHE A 97 -8.44 3.01 1.26
N SER A 98 -8.57 3.91 2.23
CA SER A 98 -9.45 5.07 2.17
C SER A 98 -8.59 6.32 2.19
N LEU A 99 -8.87 7.27 1.31
CA LEU A 99 -8.17 8.54 1.17
C LEU A 99 -9.16 9.69 1.38
N ASP A 100 -8.89 10.54 2.36
CA ASP A 100 -9.52 11.84 2.50
C ASP A 100 -8.76 12.85 1.62
N THR A 101 -9.43 13.34 0.58
CA THR A 101 -8.84 14.25 -0.42
C THR A 101 -8.77 15.72 0.02
N ASP A 102 -9.33 16.06 1.17
CA ASP A 102 -9.28 17.41 1.75
C ASP A 102 -8.03 17.56 2.62
N THR A 103 -7.74 16.52 3.41
CA THR A 103 -6.62 16.45 4.35
C THR A 103 -5.40 15.69 3.82
N GLY A 104 -5.59 14.83 2.82
CA GLY A 104 -4.58 13.91 2.33
C GLY A 104 -4.34 12.71 3.25
N GLU A 105 -5.22 12.45 4.22
CA GLU A 105 -5.11 11.30 5.11
C GLU A 105 -5.50 10.01 4.40
N ILE A 106 -4.62 9.00 4.48
CA ILE A 106 -4.78 7.67 3.94
C ILE A 106 -4.86 6.69 5.11
N LEU A 107 -5.95 5.93 5.15
CA LEU A 107 -6.16 4.84 6.10
C LEU A 107 -6.05 3.52 5.35
N PHE A 108 -5.22 2.63 5.86
CA PHE A 108 -5.02 1.30 5.29
C PHE A 108 -5.81 0.26 6.10
N ALA A 109 -6.46 -0.67 5.40
CA ALA A 109 -7.37 -1.68 5.97
C ALA A 109 -6.96 -3.11 5.61
#